data_AF-A0A1B8AIB5-F1
#
_entry.id   AF-A0A1B8AIB5-F1
#
_cell.length_a   1.000
_cell.length_b   1.000
_cell.length_c   1.000
_cell.angle_alpha   90.00
_cell.angle_beta   90.00
_cell.angle_gamma   90.00
#
_symmetry.space_group_name_H-M   'P 1'
#
loop_
_entity.id
_entity.type
_entity.pdbx_description
1 polymer ?
#
loop_
_entity_poly.entity_id
_entity_poly.type
_entity_poly.pdbx_seq_one_letter_code
_entity_poly.pdbx_strand_id
1 'polypeptide(L)'
;MDSNIITEIKKCDIDASCICAPASISNVRHLSSYSWLDRPTATIAVPGSPPLWSAPRTSLKLQKDSGLYYINQNEGRYPESPLEPLFQALYITNPSFDIRSVDVVTDRNNIRKLLAFVNPDLTPSDHEPFTIGVEVIGTTTLFRRDEMATTRFIEPNEFRGFGHEFEKACTTEQVVDSAGHHRIIGYRFGGLNFIVRYEADGYVGDAKTDSLQIETSQDDPLVTNMRVLSLSPATAISTTTPALSKLVITEEGRAVPQQSILEIKTRAIRRPLSVPDVATQLWVSQTSKLVRAYHQHGKFEAPKVEDVEAQIKRWEELNQADLKRLAALIKTISNLASQSGGKATIRYDGVSKLLLYRADSRDMLPHFLYSRWEEKGNTQSTTSLSVYEEAELSKTLDHGQGETTETTESHYGDGPYSEVIRYGVDKGFRQFFRRMPMRLSEYHLLCDALDSLAIDVTGGRTIRDIMYDMRKGKDEWDPEERSNTGGFKHIARDSAFRLLYMLLQSDVVDTNMAYNAVLFVVSHYRIFKHRTRKMVREALEENCQMSVKQRAGLDKWPVEESFFTISEEDVTTESEDIFYDSDYSF
;
A
#
# COMPACT_ATOMS: atom_id res chain seq x y z
N MET A 1 -29.07 -13.52 -6.36
CA MET A 1 -27.73 -14.14 -6.28
C MET A 1 -27.11 -13.93 -7.64
N ASP A 2 -26.12 -13.03 -7.73
CA ASP A 2 -25.53 -12.66 -9.01
C ASP A 2 -24.78 -13.84 -9.62
N SER A 3 -25.21 -14.27 -10.81
CA SER A 3 -24.76 -15.48 -11.53
C SER A 3 -23.30 -15.48 -11.98
N ASN A 4 -22.51 -14.48 -11.60
CA ASN A 4 -21.18 -14.21 -12.16
C ASN A 4 -20.03 -14.36 -11.14
N ILE A 5 -20.33 -14.68 -9.88
CA ILE A 5 -19.31 -14.94 -8.87
C ILE A 5 -18.75 -16.36 -9.09
N ILE A 6 -17.44 -16.46 -9.32
CA ILE A 6 -16.73 -17.73 -9.41
C ILE A 6 -16.53 -18.30 -8.00
N THR A 7 -15.95 -17.49 -7.12
CA THR A 7 -15.62 -17.90 -5.75
C THR A 7 -15.36 -16.69 -4.84
N GLU A 8 -15.33 -16.95 -3.54
CA GLU A 8 -14.94 -15.99 -2.51
C GLU A 8 -13.62 -16.44 -1.86
N ILE A 9 -12.71 -15.50 -1.60
CA ILE A 9 -11.45 -15.75 -0.90
C ILE A 9 -11.50 -14.96 0.41
N LYS A 10 -11.54 -15.66 1.55
CA LYS A 10 -11.46 -15.03 2.87
C LYS A 10 -10.02 -15.00 3.36
N LYS A 11 -9.72 -14.06 4.27
CA LYS A 11 -8.37 -13.92 4.85
C LYS A 11 -7.87 -15.18 5.56
N CYS A 12 -8.77 -15.96 6.15
CA CYS A 12 -8.49 -17.22 6.83
C CYS A 12 -8.18 -18.38 5.86
N ASP A 13 -8.61 -18.27 4.60
CA ASP A 13 -8.44 -19.33 3.60
C ASP A 13 -7.09 -19.22 2.88
N ILE A 14 -6.32 -18.16 3.16
CA ILE A 14 -4.99 -17.94 2.59
C ILE A 14 -3.99 -18.80 3.35
N ASP A 15 -3.81 -20.04 2.89
CA ASP A 15 -2.83 -20.95 3.45
C ASP A 15 -1.40 -20.64 2.94
N ALA A 16 -0.57 -20.12 3.83
CA ALA A 16 0.85 -19.85 3.58
C ALA A 16 1.78 -21.00 4.01
N SER A 17 1.24 -22.12 4.53
CA SER A 17 2.03 -23.26 5.04
C SER A 17 2.91 -23.89 3.96
N CYS A 18 2.48 -23.84 2.70
CA CYS A 18 3.24 -24.32 1.54
C CYS A 18 4.49 -23.49 1.21
N ILE A 19 4.68 -22.32 1.83
CA ILE A 19 5.81 -21.42 1.58
C ILE A 19 6.85 -21.56 2.72
N CYS A 20 7.72 -22.55 2.58
CA CYS A 20 8.77 -22.82 3.56
C CYS A 20 9.87 -21.74 3.55
N ALA A 21 10.28 -21.26 2.37
CA ALA A 21 11.32 -20.24 2.22
C ALA A 21 10.85 -18.84 2.66
N PRO A 22 11.76 -17.94 3.08
CA PRO A 22 11.45 -16.53 3.26
C PRO A 22 10.83 -15.92 2.00
N ALA A 23 9.78 -15.11 2.16
CA ALA A 23 9.15 -14.36 1.09
C ALA A 23 9.88 -13.03 0.91
N SER A 24 11.14 -13.09 0.48
CA SER A 24 11.96 -11.91 0.20
C SER A 24 12.03 -11.60 -1.29
N ILE A 25 12.15 -10.31 -1.62
CA ILE A 25 12.45 -9.89 -3.00
C ILE A 25 13.93 -10.13 -3.29
N SER A 26 14.22 -10.77 -4.43
CA SER A 26 15.59 -11.05 -4.87
C SER A 26 15.73 -10.90 -6.39
N ASN A 27 16.97 -10.86 -6.89
CA ASN A 27 17.28 -10.74 -8.32
C ASN A 27 16.62 -9.52 -9.00
N VAL A 28 16.62 -8.39 -8.32
CA VAL A 28 16.06 -7.13 -8.83
C VAL A 28 16.84 -6.66 -10.05
N ARG A 29 16.14 -6.35 -11.14
CA ARG A 29 16.71 -5.85 -12.40
C ARG A 29 15.83 -4.75 -12.96
N HIS A 30 16.44 -3.67 -13.40
CA HIS A 30 15.76 -2.71 -14.26
C HIS A 30 15.61 -3.31 -15.66
N LEU A 31 14.37 -3.43 -16.15
CA LEU A 31 14.06 -4.03 -17.45
C LEU A 31 13.85 -2.96 -18.53
N SER A 32 13.06 -1.95 -18.23
CA SER A 32 12.78 -0.82 -19.13
C SER A 32 12.09 0.31 -18.35
N SER A 33 11.81 1.42 -19.02
CA SER A 33 11.03 2.53 -18.50
C SER A 33 10.39 3.31 -19.64
N TYR A 34 9.44 4.18 -19.31
CA TYR A 34 8.89 5.14 -20.26
C TYR A 34 8.36 6.38 -19.53
N SER A 35 8.29 7.51 -20.22
CA SER A 35 7.58 8.70 -19.74
C SER A 35 6.36 8.94 -20.61
N TRP A 36 5.22 9.29 -20.01
CA TRP A 36 4.10 9.86 -20.76
C TRP A 36 4.45 11.28 -21.20
N LEU A 37 4.13 11.61 -22.45
CA LEU A 37 4.27 12.97 -22.97
C LEU A 37 2.91 13.65 -23.02
N ASP A 38 2.85 14.92 -22.62
CA ASP A 38 1.63 15.72 -22.62
C ASP A 38 1.27 16.18 -24.03
N ARG A 39 0.77 15.24 -24.82
CA ARG A 39 0.39 15.43 -26.23
C ARG A 39 -1.06 15.02 -26.47
N PRO A 40 -1.74 15.58 -27.51
CA PRO A 40 -3.13 15.24 -27.82
C PRO A 40 -3.34 13.76 -28.16
N THR A 41 -2.32 13.11 -28.72
CA THR A 41 -2.28 11.67 -28.98
C THR A 41 -1.56 10.97 -27.85
N ALA A 42 -2.06 9.79 -27.44
CA ALA A 42 -1.38 8.95 -26.45
C ALA A 42 0.06 8.66 -26.92
N THR A 43 1.03 9.30 -26.27
CA THR A 43 2.44 9.28 -26.69
C THR A 43 3.34 8.97 -25.50
N ILE A 44 4.26 8.03 -25.67
CA ILE A 44 5.30 7.73 -24.68
C ILE A 44 6.70 7.96 -25.25
N ALA A 45 7.61 8.37 -24.38
CA ALA A 45 9.06 8.36 -24.63
C ALA A 45 9.67 7.11 -24.00
N VAL A 46 10.47 6.36 -24.76
CA VAL A 46 11.20 5.16 -24.32
C VAL A 46 12.71 5.39 -24.52
N PRO A 47 13.55 5.24 -23.48
CA PRO A 47 13.20 4.87 -22.11
C PRO A 47 12.51 5.99 -21.31
N GLY A 48 12.38 7.19 -21.87
CA GLY A 48 12.00 8.37 -21.10
C GLY A 48 13.07 8.72 -20.08
N SER A 49 12.73 9.53 -19.09
CA SER A 49 13.59 9.75 -17.92
C SER A 49 12.74 10.25 -16.76
N PRO A 50 13.00 9.81 -15.51
CA PRO A 50 12.44 10.47 -14.35
C PRO A 50 13.01 11.88 -14.25
N PRO A 51 12.32 12.82 -13.55
CA PRO A 51 12.83 14.16 -13.37
C PRO A 51 14.02 14.18 -12.39
N LEU A 52 14.98 15.06 -12.65
CA LEU A 52 16.20 15.21 -11.84
C LEU A 52 15.88 15.92 -10.54
N TRP A 53 16.31 15.37 -9.41
CA TRP A 53 16.24 16.03 -8.11
C TRP A 53 17.09 17.30 -8.09
N SER A 54 16.43 18.45 -7.96
CA SER A 54 17.00 19.78 -8.05
C SER A 54 16.47 20.72 -6.95
N ALA A 55 16.23 20.17 -5.76
CA ALA A 55 15.61 20.91 -4.67
C ALA A 55 16.42 22.15 -4.23
N PRO A 56 15.77 23.30 -3.99
CA PRO A 56 16.42 24.49 -3.44
C PRO A 56 17.06 24.21 -2.07
N ARG A 57 18.21 24.84 -1.79
CA ARG A 57 18.90 24.74 -0.48
C ARG A 57 18.26 25.59 0.61
N THR A 58 17.23 26.37 0.29
CA THR A 58 16.55 27.31 1.19
C THR A 58 15.10 26.91 1.38
N SER A 59 14.46 27.45 2.45
CA SER A 59 13.04 27.21 2.69
C SER A 59 12.18 27.63 1.50
N LEU A 60 11.17 26.83 1.18
CA LEU A 60 10.30 27.03 0.03
C LEU A 60 8.87 27.25 0.49
N LYS A 61 8.22 28.32 0.02
CA LYS A 61 6.79 28.55 0.26
C LYS A 61 6.04 28.19 -1.01
N LEU A 62 5.18 27.18 -0.92
CA LEU A 62 4.41 26.67 -2.05
C LEU A 62 2.92 26.98 -1.89
N GLN A 63 2.26 27.06 -3.04
CA GLN A 63 0.81 27.05 -3.11
C GLN A 63 0.31 25.62 -2.90
N LYS A 64 -0.93 25.50 -2.44
CA LYS A 64 -1.60 24.20 -2.35
C LYS A 64 -1.81 23.60 -3.73
N ASP A 65 -1.87 22.28 -3.77
CA ASP A 65 -2.18 21.55 -5.00
C ASP A 65 -3.56 21.98 -5.53
N SER A 66 -3.64 22.20 -6.84
CA SER A 66 -4.88 22.53 -7.54
C SER A 66 -4.83 22.05 -8.98
N GLY A 67 -5.99 21.87 -9.61
CA GLY A 67 -6.09 21.43 -11.00
C GLY A 67 -6.28 19.92 -11.17
N LEU A 68 -6.05 19.44 -12.39
CA LEU A 68 -6.28 18.05 -12.79
C LEU A 68 -5.03 17.19 -12.52
N TYR A 69 -5.23 16.08 -11.82
CA TYR A 69 -4.22 15.06 -11.56
C TYR A 69 -4.71 13.68 -12.01
N TYR A 70 -3.78 12.82 -12.41
CA TYR A 70 -4.09 11.43 -12.76
C TYR A 70 -4.03 10.55 -11.51
N ILE A 71 -5.09 9.78 -11.28
CA ILE A 71 -5.12 8.67 -10.31
C ILE A 71 -4.43 7.44 -10.93
N ASN A 72 -4.77 7.17 -12.19
CA ASN A 72 -4.17 6.13 -13.02
C ASN A 72 -3.82 6.73 -14.38
N GLN A 73 -2.59 7.22 -14.55
CA GLN A 73 -2.18 7.92 -15.76
C GLN A 73 -2.23 7.01 -17.00
N ASN A 74 -1.90 5.73 -16.86
CA ASN A 74 -1.91 4.77 -17.97
C ASN A 74 -3.32 4.55 -18.51
N GLU A 75 -4.30 4.38 -17.62
CA GLU A 75 -5.70 4.22 -18.02
C GLU A 75 -6.34 5.53 -18.46
N GLY A 76 -6.00 6.65 -17.80
CA GLY A 76 -6.50 7.96 -18.17
C GLY A 76 -6.01 8.45 -19.53
N ARG A 77 -4.77 8.12 -19.92
CA ARG A 77 -4.20 8.49 -21.22
C ARG A 77 -4.48 7.43 -22.31
N TYR A 78 -4.61 6.16 -21.95
CA TYR A 78 -4.81 5.08 -22.92
C TYR A 78 -5.70 3.94 -22.38
N PRO A 79 -7.02 4.20 -22.25
CA PRO A 79 -7.98 3.29 -21.60
C PRO A 79 -8.24 2.00 -22.40
N GLU A 80 -7.94 1.99 -23.71
CA GLU A 80 -8.13 0.80 -24.55
C GLU A 80 -7.16 -0.34 -24.17
N SER A 81 -5.94 -0.01 -23.72
CA SER A 81 -4.99 -1.00 -23.20
C SER A 81 -3.96 -0.36 -22.25
N PRO A 82 -4.31 -0.18 -20.96
CA PRO A 82 -3.43 0.47 -19.99
C PRO A 82 -2.09 -0.25 -19.73
N LEU A 83 -1.98 -1.53 -20.12
CA LEU A 83 -0.76 -2.33 -20.00
C LEU A 83 0.10 -2.30 -21.28
N GLU A 84 -0.42 -1.89 -22.44
CA GLU A 84 0.35 -1.85 -23.68
C GLU A 84 1.66 -1.05 -23.57
N PRO A 85 1.70 0.17 -22.96
CA PRO A 85 2.95 0.94 -22.82
C PRO A 85 4.08 0.16 -22.14
N LEU A 86 3.75 -0.68 -21.15
CA LEU A 86 4.71 -1.52 -20.45
C LEU A 86 5.40 -2.49 -21.41
N PHE A 87 4.61 -3.23 -22.19
CA PHE A 87 5.13 -4.23 -23.12
C PHE A 87 5.87 -3.60 -24.29
N GLN A 88 5.34 -2.51 -24.85
CA GLN A 88 6.01 -1.76 -25.91
C GLN A 88 7.39 -1.27 -25.47
N ALA A 89 7.48 -0.61 -24.30
CA ALA A 89 8.75 -0.16 -23.74
C ALA A 89 9.69 -1.34 -23.46
N LEU A 90 9.18 -2.47 -22.97
CA LEU A 90 9.98 -3.67 -22.71
C LEU A 90 10.60 -4.23 -24.00
N TYR A 91 9.81 -4.39 -25.07
CA TYR A 91 10.30 -4.98 -26.32
C TYR A 91 11.11 -4.02 -27.19
N ILE A 92 10.95 -2.71 -27.03
CA ILE A 92 11.87 -1.73 -27.63
C ILE A 92 13.25 -1.83 -26.97
N THR A 93 13.29 -1.85 -25.63
CA THR A 93 14.55 -1.94 -24.89
C THR A 93 15.21 -3.32 -25.01
N ASN A 94 14.42 -4.39 -25.05
CA ASN A 94 14.89 -5.76 -25.24
C ASN A 94 13.95 -6.56 -26.18
N PRO A 95 14.19 -6.51 -27.50
CA PRO A 95 13.38 -7.21 -28.49
C PRO A 95 13.32 -8.73 -28.32
N SER A 96 14.31 -9.30 -27.63
CA SER A 96 14.46 -10.75 -27.41
C SER A 96 13.93 -11.23 -26.06
N PHE A 97 13.30 -10.37 -25.28
CA PHE A 97 12.81 -10.70 -23.95
C PHE A 97 11.80 -11.86 -23.99
N ASP A 98 12.04 -12.91 -23.19
CA ASP A 98 11.14 -14.06 -23.11
C ASP A 98 10.11 -13.89 -21.99
N ILE A 99 8.94 -13.39 -22.35
CA ILE A 99 7.84 -13.13 -21.42
C ILE A 99 7.27 -14.39 -20.78
N ARG A 100 7.45 -15.57 -21.37
CA ARG A 100 6.92 -16.84 -20.84
C ARG A 100 7.66 -17.30 -19.59
N SER A 101 8.84 -16.73 -19.33
CA SER A 101 9.58 -16.96 -18.09
C SER A 101 9.02 -16.17 -16.90
N VAL A 102 8.05 -15.27 -17.14
CA VAL A 102 7.42 -14.41 -16.14
C VAL A 102 6.11 -15.04 -15.68
N ASP A 103 5.93 -15.11 -14.36
CA ASP A 103 4.71 -15.66 -13.77
C ASP A 103 3.66 -14.57 -13.53
N VAL A 104 4.08 -13.35 -13.16
CA VAL A 104 3.16 -12.24 -12.84
C VAL A 104 3.64 -10.92 -13.43
N VAL A 105 2.77 -10.22 -14.15
CA VAL A 105 2.96 -8.82 -14.57
C VAL A 105 1.94 -7.95 -13.86
N THR A 106 2.37 -6.92 -13.15
CA THR A 106 1.47 -6.10 -12.32
C THR A 106 1.99 -4.68 -12.12
N ASP A 107 1.10 -3.78 -11.72
CA ASP A 107 1.47 -2.49 -11.14
C ASP A 107 1.80 -2.62 -9.64
N ARG A 108 2.66 -1.73 -9.13
CA ARG A 108 2.98 -1.57 -7.70
C ARG A 108 1.71 -1.47 -6.85
N ASN A 109 0.75 -0.65 -7.28
CA ASN A 109 -0.52 -0.42 -6.59
C ASN A 109 -1.32 -1.72 -6.32
N ASN A 110 -1.37 -2.65 -7.28
CA ASN A 110 -2.10 -3.91 -7.09
C ASN A 110 -1.47 -4.76 -5.98
N ILE A 111 -0.13 -4.82 -5.89
CA ILE A 111 0.56 -5.53 -4.82
C ILE A 111 0.25 -4.88 -3.46
N ARG A 112 0.24 -3.53 -3.41
CA ARG A 112 -0.11 -2.77 -2.20
C ARG A 112 -1.55 -3.08 -1.75
N LYS A 113 -2.53 -3.04 -2.67
CA LYS A 113 -3.94 -3.38 -2.41
C LYS A 113 -4.11 -4.83 -1.93
N LEU A 114 -3.40 -5.79 -2.54
CA LEU A 114 -3.44 -7.19 -2.09
C LEU A 114 -2.78 -7.38 -0.71
N LEU A 115 -1.70 -6.66 -0.40
CA LEU A 115 -1.10 -6.69 0.93
C LEU A 115 -2.01 -6.04 1.97
N ALA A 116 -2.68 -4.93 1.64
CA ALA A 116 -3.71 -4.30 2.46
C ALA A 116 -4.83 -5.27 2.84
N PHE A 117 -5.24 -6.11 1.88
CA PHE A 117 -6.21 -7.17 2.15
C PHE A 117 -5.67 -8.21 3.15
N VAL A 118 -4.43 -8.67 2.96
CA VAL A 118 -3.77 -9.65 3.86
C VAL A 118 -3.63 -9.11 5.28
N ASN A 119 -3.11 -7.89 5.41
CA ASN A 119 -2.93 -7.17 6.65
C ASN A 119 -3.16 -5.67 6.43
N PRO A 120 -4.33 -5.14 6.84
CA PRO A 120 -4.64 -3.74 6.65
C PRO A 120 -3.73 -2.76 7.41
N ASP A 121 -3.05 -3.22 8.46
CA ASP A 121 -2.15 -2.35 9.24
C ASP A 121 -0.87 -2.00 8.45
N LEU A 122 -0.54 -2.73 7.37
CA LEU A 122 0.69 -2.54 6.56
C LEU A 122 0.54 -1.50 5.45
N THR A 123 -0.66 -1.00 5.23
CA THR A 123 -0.97 0.02 4.24
C THR A 123 -1.91 1.01 4.89
N PRO A 124 -1.46 2.23 5.22
CA PRO A 124 -2.29 3.22 5.90
C PRO A 124 -3.52 3.69 5.11
N SER A 125 -3.68 3.25 3.86
CA SER A 125 -4.85 3.52 3.03
C SER A 125 -6.10 2.91 3.66
N ASP A 126 -7.20 3.65 3.62
CA ASP A 126 -8.50 3.17 4.03
C ASP A 126 -8.83 1.83 3.36
N HIS A 127 -9.68 1.02 4.00
CA HIS A 127 -10.19 -0.24 3.47
C HIS A 127 -11.11 -0.01 2.27
N GLU A 128 -10.68 0.80 1.30
CA GLU A 128 -11.46 1.14 0.15
C GLU A 128 -11.66 -0.11 -0.71
N PRO A 129 -12.89 -0.32 -1.19
CA PRO A 129 -13.14 -1.31 -2.21
C PRO A 129 -12.20 -1.07 -3.39
N PHE A 130 -11.53 -2.12 -3.85
CA PHE A 130 -10.68 -2.05 -5.02
C PHE A 130 -11.03 -3.13 -6.01
N THR A 131 -10.76 -2.84 -7.29
CA THR A 131 -10.93 -3.79 -8.38
C THR A 131 -9.58 -4.06 -9.05
N ILE A 132 -9.33 -5.33 -9.42
CA ILE A 132 -8.16 -5.73 -10.20
C ILE A 132 -8.66 -6.64 -11.33
N GLY A 133 -8.33 -6.28 -12.57
CA GLY A 133 -8.52 -7.17 -13.71
C GLY A 133 -7.45 -8.25 -13.71
N VAL A 134 -7.84 -9.51 -13.97
CA VAL A 134 -6.92 -10.65 -14.07
C VAL A 134 -7.07 -11.33 -15.43
N GLU A 135 -5.94 -11.56 -16.10
CA GLU A 135 -5.89 -12.35 -17.33
C GLU A 135 -4.70 -13.31 -17.29
N VAL A 136 -4.93 -14.59 -17.56
CA VAL A 136 -3.91 -15.64 -17.57
C VAL A 136 -3.63 -16.03 -19.02
N ILE A 137 -2.37 -15.87 -19.44
CA ILE A 137 -1.87 -16.17 -20.79
C ILE A 137 -0.76 -17.22 -20.66
N GLY A 138 -1.06 -18.46 -21.06
CA GLY A 138 -0.16 -19.59 -20.80
C GLY A 138 0.07 -19.77 -19.29
N THR A 139 1.30 -19.50 -18.83
CA THR A 139 1.68 -19.53 -17.40
C THR A 139 1.78 -18.16 -16.76
N THR A 140 1.63 -17.07 -17.53
CA THR A 140 1.78 -15.70 -17.05
C THR A 140 0.42 -15.12 -16.66
N THR A 141 0.33 -14.55 -15.47
CA THR A 141 -0.85 -13.80 -15.01
C THR A 141 -0.60 -12.30 -15.12
N LEU A 142 -1.51 -11.59 -15.78
CA LEU A 142 -1.54 -10.13 -15.85
C LEU A 142 -2.52 -9.59 -14.81
N PHE A 143 -2.07 -8.67 -13.95
CA PHE A 143 -2.91 -7.89 -13.07
C PHE A 143 -3.00 -6.45 -13.56
N ARG A 144 -4.18 -6.07 -14.06
CA ARG A 144 -4.49 -4.71 -14.48
C ARG A 144 -5.12 -3.94 -13.32
N ARG A 145 -4.54 -2.79 -12.98
CA ARG A 145 -5.17 -1.80 -12.10
C ARG A 145 -6.49 -1.33 -12.71
N ASP A 146 -7.56 -1.32 -11.91
CA ASP A 146 -8.90 -0.89 -12.31
C ASP A 146 -9.43 0.05 -11.22
N GLU A 147 -9.40 1.35 -11.51
CA GLU A 147 -9.82 2.40 -10.57
C GLU A 147 -11.20 2.94 -10.91
N MET A 148 -11.96 3.34 -9.88
CA MET A 148 -13.28 3.95 -10.06
C MET A 148 -13.23 5.28 -10.83
N ALA A 149 -12.09 5.97 -10.76
CA ALA A 149 -11.80 7.17 -11.53
C ALA A 149 -10.33 7.17 -11.96
N THR A 150 -10.05 7.67 -13.15
CA THR A 150 -8.68 7.76 -13.69
C THR A 150 -8.02 9.10 -13.40
N THR A 151 -8.81 10.12 -13.08
CA THR A 151 -8.38 11.50 -12.83
C THR A 151 -9.18 12.12 -11.69
N ARG A 152 -8.56 13.07 -10.99
CA ARG A 152 -9.22 13.93 -10.01
C ARG A 152 -8.92 15.39 -10.31
N PHE A 153 -9.93 16.25 -10.13
CA PHE A 153 -9.75 17.69 -10.15
C PHE A 153 -9.79 18.21 -8.71
N ILE A 154 -8.76 18.96 -8.30
CA ILE A 154 -8.67 19.60 -7.00
C ILE A 154 -9.12 21.06 -7.17
N GLU A 155 -10.27 21.39 -6.57
CA GLU A 155 -10.85 22.73 -6.68
C GLU A 155 -10.00 23.80 -5.98
N PRO A 156 -10.00 25.07 -6.44
CA PRO A 156 -9.19 26.13 -5.83
C PRO A 156 -9.50 26.41 -4.36
N ASN A 157 -10.65 25.97 -3.84
CA ASN A 157 -11.03 26.09 -2.42
C ASN A 157 -10.84 24.78 -1.65
N GLU A 158 -10.68 23.65 -2.32
CA GLU A 158 -10.38 22.34 -1.73
C GLU A 158 -8.91 22.33 -1.27
N PHE A 159 -8.63 21.67 -0.14
CA PHE A 159 -7.27 21.48 0.35
C PHE A 159 -6.94 20.00 0.37
N ARG A 160 -5.97 19.61 -0.44
CA ARG A 160 -5.53 18.23 -0.59
C ARG A 160 -4.05 18.02 -0.25
N GLY A 161 -3.27 19.09 -0.22
CA GLY A 161 -1.86 19.02 0.13
C GLY A 161 -1.03 20.02 -0.65
N PHE A 162 0.26 19.72 -0.70
CA PHE A 162 1.30 20.49 -1.38
C PHE A 162 2.24 19.55 -2.15
N GLY A 163 1.84 18.30 -2.36
CA GLY A 163 2.73 17.22 -2.83
C GLY A 163 3.16 17.44 -4.27
N HIS A 164 2.18 17.65 -5.15
CA HIS A 164 2.44 17.84 -6.57
C HIS A 164 3.19 19.15 -6.84
N GLU A 165 2.81 20.25 -6.18
CA GLU A 165 3.54 21.51 -6.30
C GLU A 165 4.95 21.42 -5.70
N PHE A 166 5.16 20.58 -4.70
CA PHE A 166 6.48 20.32 -4.13
C PHE A 166 7.37 19.53 -5.08
N GLU A 167 6.84 18.48 -5.71
CA GLU A 167 7.55 17.72 -6.75
C GLU A 167 7.98 18.64 -7.89
N LYS A 168 7.04 19.39 -8.48
CA LYS A 168 7.33 20.37 -9.55
C LYS A 168 8.42 21.38 -9.19
N ALA A 169 8.44 21.83 -7.94
CA ALA A 169 9.41 22.83 -7.49
C ALA A 169 10.77 22.24 -7.09
N CYS A 170 10.84 20.94 -6.81
CA CYS A 170 12.04 20.26 -6.34
C CYS A 170 12.68 19.32 -7.38
N THR A 171 12.05 19.13 -8.53
CA THR A 171 12.58 18.31 -9.62
C THR A 171 12.60 19.08 -10.95
N THR A 172 13.41 18.62 -11.90
CA THR A 172 13.53 19.18 -13.24
C THR A 172 13.32 18.08 -14.27
N GLU A 173 12.29 18.21 -15.10
CA GLU A 173 12.02 17.29 -16.20
C GLU A 173 13.23 17.17 -17.14
N GLN A 174 13.53 15.95 -17.57
CA GLN A 174 14.66 15.65 -18.45
C GLN A 174 14.23 15.35 -19.90
N VAL A 175 12.92 15.19 -20.11
CA VAL A 175 12.29 15.00 -21.41
C VAL A 175 11.24 16.08 -21.58
N VAL A 176 11.21 16.71 -22.75
CA VAL A 176 10.26 17.78 -23.06
C VAL A 176 8.83 17.22 -23.03
N ASP A 177 7.91 17.97 -22.44
CA ASP A 177 6.50 17.59 -22.25
C ASP A 177 6.30 16.32 -21.40
N SER A 178 7.29 15.88 -20.63
CA SER A 178 7.13 14.75 -19.70
C SER A 178 6.07 15.06 -18.65
N ALA A 179 5.15 14.11 -18.44
CA ALA A 179 4.02 14.24 -17.53
C ALA A 179 3.96 13.16 -16.43
N GLY A 180 4.92 12.23 -16.42
CA GLY A 180 4.99 11.12 -15.46
C GLY A 180 5.89 10.01 -15.98
N HIS A 181 6.79 9.52 -15.13
CA HIS A 181 7.79 8.52 -15.49
C HIS A 181 7.50 7.17 -14.84
N HIS A 182 7.39 6.14 -15.65
CA HIS A 182 7.09 4.79 -15.23
C HIS A 182 8.30 3.87 -15.43
N ARG A 183 8.70 3.18 -14.37
CA ARG A 183 9.76 2.18 -14.39
C ARG A 183 9.18 0.78 -14.45
N ILE A 184 9.91 -0.12 -15.09
CA ILE A 184 9.57 -1.53 -15.23
C ILE A 184 10.75 -2.33 -14.70
N ILE A 185 10.53 -2.99 -13.57
CA ILE A 185 11.54 -3.83 -12.90
C ILE A 185 11.12 -5.29 -12.91
N GLY A 186 12.09 -6.19 -12.89
CA GLY A 186 11.88 -7.61 -12.73
C GLY A 186 12.55 -8.11 -11.46
N TYR A 187 11.90 -9.01 -10.73
CA TYR A 187 12.46 -9.64 -9.54
C TYR A 187 11.79 -10.98 -9.22
N ARG A 188 12.37 -11.75 -8.28
CA ARG A 188 11.75 -12.96 -7.73
C ARG A 188 11.15 -12.68 -6.36
N PHE A 189 9.93 -13.17 -6.13
CA PHE A 189 9.22 -13.06 -4.85
C PHE A 189 8.29 -14.26 -4.66
N GLY A 190 8.29 -14.88 -3.47
CA GLY A 190 7.36 -15.98 -3.16
C GLY A 190 7.49 -17.21 -4.07
N GLY A 191 8.65 -17.39 -4.72
CA GLY A 191 8.89 -18.44 -5.72
C GLY A 191 8.40 -18.12 -7.13
N LEU A 192 7.90 -16.92 -7.38
CA LEU A 192 7.42 -16.45 -8.69
C LEU A 192 8.37 -15.38 -9.28
N ASN A 193 8.40 -15.29 -10.60
CA ASN A 193 9.09 -14.25 -11.35
C ASN A 193 8.10 -13.12 -11.69
N PHE A 194 8.39 -11.92 -11.20
CA PHE A 194 7.56 -10.73 -11.38
C PHE A 194 8.15 -9.77 -12.42
N ILE A 195 7.25 -9.12 -13.16
CA ILE A 195 7.46 -7.79 -13.73
C ILE A 195 6.55 -6.82 -12.99
N VAL A 196 7.13 -5.74 -12.46
CA VAL A 196 6.41 -4.69 -11.74
C VAL A 196 6.62 -3.34 -12.39
N ARG A 197 5.52 -2.65 -12.69
CA ARG A 197 5.51 -1.26 -13.13
C ARG A 197 5.15 -0.32 -11.98
N TYR A 198 5.84 0.81 -11.89
CA TYR A 198 5.54 1.86 -10.91
C TYR A 198 5.95 3.24 -11.42
N GLU A 199 5.28 4.28 -10.94
CA GLU A 199 5.70 5.66 -11.16
C GLU A 199 6.88 6.03 -10.25
N ALA A 200 7.87 6.74 -10.79
CA ALA A 200 9.01 7.24 -10.04
C ALA A 200 9.00 8.77 -10.00
N ASP A 201 8.99 9.33 -8.78
CA ASP A 201 8.89 10.77 -8.54
C ASP A 201 10.16 11.53 -8.97
N GLY A 202 11.30 10.86 -9.08
CA GLY A 202 12.54 11.45 -9.57
C GLY A 202 13.79 10.58 -9.41
N TYR A 203 14.95 11.19 -9.63
CA TYR A 203 16.24 10.57 -9.35
C TYR A 203 17.30 11.58 -8.88
N VAL A 204 18.26 11.10 -8.10
CA VAL A 204 19.42 11.90 -7.69
C VAL A 204 20.54 11.74 -8.72
N GLY A 205 20.96 12.84 -9.33
CA GLY A 205 22.09 12.88 -10.26
C GLY A 205 23.43 12.64 -9.54
N ASP A 206 24.33 11.92 -10.20
CA ASP A 206 25.71 11.75 -9.73
C ASP A 206 26.58 12.86 -10.32
N ALA A 207 27.30 13.58 -9.46
CA ALA A 207 28.16 14.70 -9.86
C ALA A 207 29.24 14.35 -10.90
N LYS A 208 29.53 13.06 -11.14
CA LYS A 208 30.48 12.57 -12.16
C LYS A 208 29.84 12.28 -13.52
N THR A 209 28.52 12.08 -13.57
CA THR A 209 27.80 11.70 -14.80
C THR A 209 27.16 12.92 -15.45
N ASP A 210 26.76 13.92 -14.64
CA ASP A 210 26.14 15.16 -15.12
C ASP A 210 27.15 16.29 -15.40
N SER A 211 28.40 16.19 -14.93
CA SER A 211 29.46 17.16 -15.26
C SER A 211 30.04 17.00 -16.67
N LEU A 212 29.69 15.92 -17.39
CA LEU A 212 30.04 15.74 -18.80
C LEU A 212 29.13 16.50 -19.78
N GLN A 213 28.17 17.30 -19.31
CA GLN A 213 27.20 17.98 -20.18
C GLN A 213 27.07 19.49 -19.96
N ILE A 214 27.95 20.13 -19.16
CA ILE A 214 28.04 21.61 -19.06
C ILE A 214 29.41 22.13 -19.52
N GLU A 215 30.25 21.31 -20.12
CA GLU A 215 31.28 21.83 -21.03
C GLU A 215 30.67 21.88 -22.42
N THR A 216 30.43 23.10 -22.90
CA THR A 216 30.36 23.39 -24.33
C THR A 216 31.62 22.81 -24.98
N SER A 217 31.56 21.55 -25.44
CA SER A 217 32.59 21.01 -26.29
C SER A 217 32.51 21.81 -27.58
N GLN A 218 33.55 22.59 -27.84
CA GLN A 218 33.86 23.01 -29.19
C GLN A 218 34.14 21.74 -29.98
N ASP A 219 33.10 21.18 -30.58
CA ASP A 219 33.23 20.03 -31.44
C ASP A 219 33.98 20.45 -32.71
N ASP A 220 35.11 19.79 -32.94
CA ASP A 220 35.95 19.85 -34.12
C ASP A 220 35.10 19.50 -35.38
N PRO A 221 34.99 20.38 -36.40
CA PRO A 221 34.04 20.27 -37.52
C PRO A 221 34.23 19.04 -38.44
N LEU A 222 35.16 18.13 -38.13
CA LEU A 222 35.44 16.93 -38.91
C LEU A 222 34.64 15.70 -38.43
N VAL A 223 34.18 15.66 -37.18
CA VAL A 223 33.40 14.52 -36.64
C VAL A 223 31.94 14.59 -37.10
N THR A 224 31.39 15.79 -37.27
CA THR A 224 30.02 16.01 -37.78
C THR A 224 29.86 15.51 -39.22
N ASN A 225 30.91 15.60 -40.05
CA ASN A 225 30.86 15.19 -41.45
C ASN A 225 30.95 13.67 -41.65
N MET A 226 31.50 12.91 -40.69
CA MET A 226 31.48 11.44 -40.75
C MET A 226 30.13 10.85 -40.31
N ARG A 227 29.33 11.57 -39.53
CA ARG A 227 27.97 11.14 -39.15
C ARG A 227 26.95 11.36 -40.27
N VAL A 228 27.23 12.27 -41.20
CA VAL A 228 26.38 12.60 -42.37
C VAL A 228 26.61 11.64 -43.55
N LEU A 229 27.71 10.89 -43.58
CA LEU A 229 28.09 10.06 -44.73
C LEU A 229 27.72 8.57 -44.61
N SER A 230 27.13 8.13 -43.49
CA SER A 230 26.59 6.77 -43.36
C SER A 230 25.09 6.74 -43.64
N LEU A 231 24.72 7.17 -44.85
CA LEU A 231 23.38 7.00 -45.41
C LEU A 231 23.32 5.63 -46.10
N SER A 232 22.90 4.60 -45.36
CA SER A 232 22.25 3.46 -46.00
C SER A 232 20.89 3.92 -46.52
N PRO A 233 20.43 3.43 -47.69
CA PRO A 233 19.33 4.05 -48.41
C PRO A 233 18.07 4.07 -47.56
N ALA A 234 17.41 5.23 -47.54
CA ALA A 234 16.08 5.40 -47.03
C ALA A 234 15.14 4.43 -47.76
N THR A 235 14.87 3.28 -47.17
CA THR A 235 13.66 2.54 -47.46
C THR A 235 12.52 3.37 -46.89
N ALA A 236 11.96 4.22 -47.73
CA ALA A 236 10.62 4.75 -47.50
C ALA A 236 9.67 3.55 -47.38
N ILE A 237 9.43 3.09 -46.15
CA ILE A 237 8.30 2.22 -45.86
C ILE A 237 7.08 3.15 -45.77
N SER A 238 6.60 3.60 -46.93
CA SER A 238 5.15 3.68 -47.12
C SER A 238 4.68 2.28 -47.48
N THR A 239 4.41 1.48 -46.44
CA THR A 239 3.45 0.39 -46.55
C THR A 239 2.30 0.72 -45.63
N THR A 240 1.18 1.05 -46.26
CA THR A 240 -0.17 0.83 -45.75
C THR A 240 -0.23 -0.48 -44.95
N THR A 241 -0.03 -0.34 -43.64
CA THR A 241 -0.36 -1.33 -42.62
C THR A 241 -1.21 -0.51 -41.66
N PRO A 242 -2.48 -0.89 -41.37
CA PRO A 242 -3.24 -0.16 -40.37
C PRO A 242 -2.38 -0.08 -39.10
N ALA A 243 -2.22 1.11 -38.53
CA ALA A 243 -1.39 1.31 -37.35
C ALA A 243 -1.79 0.25 -36.32
N LEU A 244 -0.88 -0.69 -36.04
CA LEU A 244 -1.15 -1.86 -35.20
C LEU A 244 -1.55 -1.45 -33.77
N SER A 245 -1.20 -0.22 -33.39
CA SER A 245 -1.54 0.47 -32.17
C SER A 245 -1.82 1.95 -32.43
N LYS A 246 -2.67 2.56 -31.59
CA LYS A 246 -2.90 4.01 -31.53
C LYS A 246 -1.88 4.73 -30.64
N LEU A 247 -1.09 3.98 -29.87
CA LEU A 247 -0.03 4.51 -29.01
C LEU A 247 1.16 4.93 -29.87
N VAL A 248 1.53 6.21 -29.76
CA VAL A 248 2.72 6.76 -30.42
C VAL A 248 3.93 6.58 -29.51
N ILE A 249 5.05 6.13 -30.07
CA ILE A 249 6.28 5.91 -29.32
C ILE A 249 7.39 6.76 -29.90
N THR A 250 8.15 7.40 -29.02
CA THR A 250 9.32 8.22 -29.33
C THR A 250 10.54 7.66 -28.60
N GLU A 251 11.69 7.60 -29.26
CA GLU A 251 12.94 7.16 -28.65
C GLU A 251 13.66 8.37 -28.04
N GLU A 252 13.25 8.76 -26.83
CA GLU A 252 13.73 9.94 -26.12
C GLU A 252 14.05 9.62 -24.65
N GLY A 253 14.95 10.39 -24.05
CA GLY A 253 15.35 10.26 -22.64
C GLY A 253 16.58 9.38 -22.40
N ARG A 254 16.77 8.94 -21.15
CA ARG A 254 17.92 8.13 -20.72
C ARG A 254 17.55 7.12 -19.65
N ALA A 255 18.16 5.94 -19.72
CA ALA A 255 18.02 4.95 -18.67
C ALA A 255 18.73 5.43 -17.39
N VAL A 256 18.00 5.47 -16.27
CA VAL A 256 18.51 5.90 -14.97
C VAL A 256 18.73 4.67 -14.05
N PRO A 257 19.88 4.56 -13.35
CA PRO A 257 20.16 3.46 -12.43
C PRO A 257 19.12 3.32 -11.31
N GLN A 258 18.81 2.06 -10.93
CA GLN A 258 17.81 1.78 -9.88
C GLN A 258 18.15 2.47 -8.54
N GLN A 259 19.43 2.44 -8.14
CA GLN A 259 19.92 3.05 -6.90
C GLN A 259 19.83 4.58 -6.85
N SER A 260 19.58 5.25 -7.98
CA SER A 260 19.40 6.71 -8.02
C SER A 260 17.95 7.16 -7.90
N ILE A 261 16.99 6.25 -8.07
CA ILE A 261 15.57 6.55 -8.02
C ILE A 261 15.16 6.93 -6.61
N LEU A 262 14.32 7.95 -6.50
CA LEU A 262 13.80 8.44 -5.24
C LEU A 262 12.28 8.48 -5.26
N GLU A 263 11.73 8.37 -4.05
CA GLU A 263 10.32 8.61 -3.74
C GLU A 263 10.20 9.90 -2.91
N ILE A 264 9.20 10.72 -3.16
CA ILE A 264 8.92 11.98 -2.46
C ILE A 264 7.62 11.83 -1.66
N LYS A 265 7.67 12.29 -0.40
CA LYS A 265 6.51 12.38 0.48
C LYS A 265 6.50 13.71 1.19
N THR A 266 5.39 14.44 1.06
CA THR A 266 5.16 15.68 1.81
C THR A 266 4.24 15.43 3.01
N ARG A 267 4.55 16.01 4.17
CA ARG A 267 3.66 16.00 5.35
C ARG A 267 3.67 17.31 6.11
N ALA A 268 2.57 17.60 6.80
CA ALA A 268 2.55 18.64 7.81
C ALA A 268 3.53 18.27 8.94
N ILE A 269 4.31 19.24 9.43
CA ILE A 269 5.33 19.01 10.47
C ILE A 269 4.74 18.44 11.77
N ARG A 270 3.46 18.73 12.05
CA ARG A 270 2.71 18.19 13.20
C ARG A 270 2.34 16.70 13.09
N ARG A 271 2.51 16.10 11.90
CA ARG A 271 2.21 14.68 11.61
C ARG A 271 3.39 14.05 10.84
N PRO A 272 4.52 13.79 11.53
CA PRO A 272 5.70 13.22 10.88
C PRO A 272 5.39 11.85 10.29
N LEU A 273 6.04 11.52 9.17
CA LEU A 273 5.84 10.25 8.46
C LEU A 273 6.85 9.21 8.96
N SER A 274 6.37 8.06 9.43
CA SER A 274 7.23 6.95 9.77
C SER A 274 7.62 6.18 8.49
N VAL A 275 8.86 5.68 8.42
CA VAL A 275 9.30 4.87 7.27
C VAL A 275 8.44 3.61 7.09
N PRO A 276 8.08 2.86 8.16
CA PRO A 276 7.09 1.77 8.08
C PRO A 276 5.78 2.12 7.36
N ASP A 277 5.30 3.36 7.43
CA ASP A 277 4.03 3.78 6.82
C ASP A 277 4.12 3.80 5.27
N VAL A 278 5.33 3.91 4.72
CA VAL A 278 5.60 3.88 3.27
C VAL A 278 6.46 2.67 2.86
N ALA A 279 6.83 1.81 3.81
CA ALA A 279 7.76 0.72 3.56
C ALA A 279 7.24 -0.25 2.50
N THR A 280 5.94 -0.55 2.49
CA THR A 280 5.33 -1.40 1.45
C THR A 280 5.58 -0.87 0.03
N GLN A 281 5.38 0.43 -0.18
CA GLN A 281 5.56 1.08 -1.48
C GLN A 281 7.02 1.05 -1.94
N LEU A 282 7.93 1.36 -1.02
CA LEU A 282 9.37 1.35 -1.27
C LEU A 282 9.91 -0.07 -1.48
N TRP A 283 9.38 -1.04 -0.74
CA TRP A 283 9.70 -2.46 -0.86
C TRP A 283 9.26 -3.01 -2.22
N VAL A 284 8.01 -2.77 -2.65
CA VAL A 284 7.55 -3.27 -3.97
C VAL A 284 8.35 -2.64 -5.12
N SER A 285 8.64 -1.35 -5.04
CA SER A 285 9.41 -0.63 -6.08
C SER A 285 10.93 -0.83 -5.99
N GLN A 286 11.42 -1.43 -4.91
CA GLN A 286 12.85 -1.53 -4.60
C GLN A 286 13.54 -0.16 -4.70
N THR A 287 12.91 0.86 -4.08
CA THR A 287 13.38 2.25 -4.06
C THR A 287 13.95 2.57 -2.68
N SER A 288 15.25 2.78 -2.59
CA SER A 288 15.93 3.03 -1.31
C SER A 288 16.04 4.51 -0.94
N LYS A 289 15.96 5.43 -1.91
CA LYS A 289 16.03 6.86 -1.62
C LYS A 289 14.63 7.42 -1.34
N LEU A 290 14.47 8.04 -0.19
CA LEU A 290 13.21 8.65 0.25
C LEU A 290 13.46 10.11 0.62
N VAL A 291 12.61 11.01 0.13
CA VAL A 291 12.53 12.39 0.60
C VAL A 291 11.27 12.54 1.44
N ARG A 292 11.44 12.86 2.73
CA ARG A 292 10.34 13.26 3.62
C ARG A 292 10.39 14.77 3.83
N ALA A 293 9.55 15.48 3.09
CA ALA A 293 9.48 16.93 3.13
C ALA A 293 8.38 17.40 4.10
N TYR A 294 8.78 18.10 5.16
CA TYR A 294 7.85 18.60 6.17
C TYR A 294 7.53 20.08 5.94
N HIS A 295 6.26 20.44 6.09
CA HIS A 295 5.81 21.83 5.97
C HIS A 295 4.99 22.32 7.15
N GLN A 296 5.00 23.64 7.33
CA GLN A 296 4.02 24.37 8.12
C GLN A 296 3.26 25.31 7.18
N HIS A 297 1.99 25.02 6.90
CA HIS A 297 1.15 25.78 5.97
C HIS A 297 1.81 25.98 4.58
N GLY A 298 2.38 24.94 3.98
CA GLY A 298 3.08 25.03 2.68
C GLY A 298 4.45 25.71 2.71
N LYS A 299 4.96 26.09 3.89
CA LYS A 299 6.36 26.49 4.06
C LYS A 299 7.18 25.25 4.41
N PHE A 300 8.02 24.80 3.49
CA PHE A 300 8.91 23.67 3.62
C PHE A 300 10.30 24.11 4.08
N GLU A 301 10.91 23.28 4.92
CA GLU A 301 12.35 23.34 5.17
C GLU A 301 13.14 22.74 4.01
N ALA A 302 14.46 22.92 4.01
CA ALA A 302 15.32 22.31 2.99
C ALA A 302 15.19 20.77 3.07
N PRO A 303 14.67 20.11 2.02
CA PRO A 303 14.44 18.68 2.04
C PRO A 303 15.76 17.91 1.99
N LYS A 304 15.76 16.71 2.56
CA LYS A 304 16.90 15.79 2.56
C LYS A 304 16.52 14.50 1.87
N VAL A 305 17.46 13.97 1.11
CA VAL A 305 17.37 12.61 0.58
C VAL A 305 17.92 11.67 1.65
N GLU A 306 17.09 10.73 2.07
CA GLU A 306 17.42 9.69 3.04
C GLU A 306 17.62 8.36 2.29
N ASP A 307 18.63 7.59 2.68
CA ASP A 307 18.74 6.19 2.27
C ASP A 307 18.10 5.31 3.34
N VAL A 308 17.00 4.67 2.97
CA VAL A 308 16.13 3.90 3.87
C VAL A 308 16.22 2.39 3.61
N GLU A 309 17.21 1.91 2.84
CA GLU A 309 17.33 0.49 2.47
C GLU A 309 17.33 -0.44 3.69
N ALA A 310 18.11 -0.11 4.73
CA ALA A 310 18.19 -0.92 5.95
C ALA A 310 16.84 -1.00 6.70
N GLN A 311 16.04 0.06 6.64
CA GLN A 311 14.73 0.11 7.29
C GLN A 311 13.70 -0.70 6.51
N ILE A 312 13.77 -0.68 5.17
CA ILE A 312 12.96 -1.54 4.30
C ILE A 312 13.27 -3.02 4.55
N LYS A 313 14.56 -3.40 4.63
CA LYS A 313 14.98 -4.78 4.94
C LYS A 313 14.45 -5.24 6.30
N ARG A 314 14.61 -4.40 7.33
CA ARG A 314 14.06 -4.69 8.66
C ARG A 314 12.54 -4.83 8.64
N TRP A 315 11.84 -3.99 7.87
CA TRP A 315 10.40 -4.13 7.69
C TRP A 315 10.04 -5.44 6.98
N GLU A 316 10.78 -5.87 5.96
CA GLU A 316 10.58 -7.15 5.29
C GLU A 316 10.75 -8.34 6.26
N GLU A 317 11.79 -8.31 7.10
CA GLU A 317 12.06 -9.33 8.12
C GLU A 317 10.93 -9.44 9.15
N LEU A 318 10.41 -8.30 9.63
CA LEU A 318 9.34 -8.26 10.62
C LEU A 318 7.98 -8.72 10.06
N ASN A 319 7.76 -8.60 8.75
CA ASN A 319 6.47 -8.89 8.10
C ASN A 319 6.47 -10.18 7.28
N GLN A 320 7.44 -11.08 7.48
CA GLN A 320 7.56 -12.33 6.71
C GLN A 320 6.28 -13.17 6.67
N ALA A 321 5.52 -13.25 7.77
CA ALA A 321 4.27 -14.01 7.81
C ALA A 321 3.24 -13.46 6.81
N ASP A 322 3.07 -12.14 6.77
CA ASP A 322 2.14 -11.47 5.86
C ASP A 322 2.64 -11.51 4.41
N LEU A 323 3.95 -11.38 4.18
CA LEU A 323 4.54 -11.49 2.84
C LEU A 323 4.38 -12.91 2.26
N LYS A 324 4.49 -13.96 3.08
CA LYS A 324 4.17 -15.33 2.65
C LYS A 324 2.69 -15.45 2.29
N ARG A 325 1.78 -14.90 3.09
CA ARG A 325 0.34 -14.88 2.78
C ARG A 325 0.05 -14.11 1.50
N LEU A 326 0.72 -13.00 1.23
CA LEU A 326 0.62 -12.26 -0.03
C LEU A 326 1.03 -13.13 -1.23
N ALA A 327 2.16 -13.83 -1.14
CA ALA A 327 2.61 -14.74 -2.19
C ALA A 327 1.61 -15.89 -2.42
N ALA A 328 1.06 -16.47 -1.34
CA ALA A 328 0.03 -17.51 -1.44
C ALA A 328 -1.25 -16.97 -2.10
N LEU A 329 -1.69 -15.78 -1.70
CA LEU A 329 -2.87 -15.12 -2.28
C LEU A 329 -2.72 -14.88 -3.79
N ILE A 330 -1.58 -14.38 -4.24
CA ILE A 330 -1.30 -14.15 -5.67
C ILE A 330 -1.37 -15.46 -6.47
N LYS A 331 -0.83 -16.55 -5.92
CA LYS A 331 -0.91 -17.89 -6.53
C LYS A 331 -2.35 -18.39 -6.58
N THR A 332 -3.09 -18.27 -5.49
CA THR A 332 -4.50 -18.67 -5.40
C THR A 332 -5.35 -17.93 -6.44
N ILE A 333 -5.19 -16.61 -6.54
CA ILE A 333 -5.86 -15.78 -7.56
C ILE A 333 -5.53 -16.29 -8.97
N SER A 334 -4.25 -16.48 -9.27
CA SER A 334 -3.79 -16.92 -10.60
C SER A 334 -4.37 -18.29 -10.97
N ASN A 335 -4.35 -19.24 -10.03
CA ASN A 335 -4.89 -20.59 -10.23
C ASN A 335 -6.40 -20.57 -10.45
N LEU A 336 -7.14 -19.82 -9.64
CA LEU A 336 -8.59 -19.70 -9.76
C LEU A 336 -9.01 -19.02 -11.07
N ALA A 337 -8.31 -17.97 -11.49
CA ALA A 337 -8.55 -17.30 -12.76
C ALA A 337 -8.28 -18.25 -13.94
N SER A 338 -7.18 -19.01 -13.90
CA SER A 338 -6.83 -20.02 -14.92
C SER A 338 -7.91 -21.10 -15.03
N GLN A 339 -8.35 -21.66 -13.90
CA GLN A 339 -9.42 -22.67 -13.84
C GLN A 339 -10.78 -22.15 -14.33
N SER A 340 -10.98 -20.84 -14.34
CA SER A 340 -12.25 -20.19 -14.67
C SER A 340 -12.34 -19.69 -16.11
N GLY A 341 -11.38 -20.06 -16.97
CA GLY A 341 -11.33 -19.66 -18.38
C GLY A 341 -10.30 -18.56 -18.67
N GLY A 342 -9.38 -18.28 -17.73
CA GLY A 342 -8.25 -17.37 -17.92
C GLY A 342 -8.54 -15.90 -17.66
N LYS A 343 -9.80 -15.44 -17.71
CA LYS A 343 -10.17 -14.04 -17.46
C LYS A 343 -11.08 -13.90 -16.24
N ALA A 344 -10.71 -13.01 -15.32
CA ALA A 344 -11.47 -12.74 -14.11
C ALA A 344 -11.32 -11.28 -13.64
N THR A 345 -12.19 -10.88 -12.73
CA THR A 345 -12.10 -9.60 -12.03
C THR A 345 -12.15 -9.86 -10.53
N ILE A 346 -11.17 -9.36 -9.79
CA ILE A 346 -11.15 -9.39 -8.34
C ILE A 346 -11.78 -8.11 -7.83
N ARG A 347 -12.67 -8.20 -6.85
CA ARG A 347 -13.16 -7.06 -6.08
C ARG A 347 -13.00 -7.29 -4.59
N TYR A 348 -12.43 -6.32 -3.90
CA TYR A 348 -12.47 -6.24 -2.45
C TYR A 348 -13.70 -5.43 -2.04
N ASP A 349 -14.47 -5.92 -1.07
CA ASP A 349 -15.65 -5.23 -0.55
C ASP A 349 -15.34 -4.14 0.49
N GLY A 350 -14.07 -3.98 0.87
CA GLY A 350 -13.65 -3.06 1.92
C GLY A 350 -13.84 -3.61 3.33
N VAL A 351 -14.34 -4.84 3.48
CA VAL A 351 -14.65 -5.43 4.78
C VAL A 351 -13.77 -6.63 5.04
N SER A 352 -14.00 -7.76 4.37
CA SER A 352 -13.43 -9.03 4.81
C SER A 352 -13.04 -10.02 3.73
N LYS A 353 -13.52 -9.87 2.49
CA LYS A 353 -13.36 -10.90 1.45
C LYS A 353 -13.04 -10.32 0.09
N LEU A 354 -12.29 -11.09 -0.69
CA LEU A 354 -12.10 -10.87 -2.12
C LEU A 354 -13.09 -11.73 -2.89
N LEU A 355 -13.85 -11.10 -3.76
CA LEU A 355 -14.79 -11.76 -4.66
C LEU A 355 -14.17 -11.88 -6.04
N LEU A 356 -14.13 -13.10 -6.57
CA LEU A 356 -13.66 -13.35 -7.93
C LEU A 356 -14.87 -13.48 -8.86
N TYR A 357 -14.97 -12.58 -9.81
CA TYR A 357 -16.02 -12.58 -10.82
C TYR A 357 -15.49 -13.12 -12.14
N ARG A 358 -16.32 -13.87 -12.85
CA ARG A 358 -16.07 -14.16 -14.26
C ARG A 358 -16.17 -12.85 -15.02
N ALA A 359 -15.12 -12.53 -15.76
CA ALA A 359 -15.07 -11.30 -16.54
C ALA A 359 -15.43 -11.59 -18.00
N ASP A 360 -16.44 -10.89 -18.52
CA ASP A 360 -16.69 -10.77 -19.97
C ASP A 360 -15.78 -9.70 -20.62
N SER A 361 -14.66 -9.38 -19.98
CA SER A 361 -13.87 -8.20 -20.30
C SER A 361 -13.14 -8.31 -21.64
N ARG A 362 -13.02 -7.16 -22.32
CA ARG A 362 -12.11 -6.97 -23.45
C ARG A 362 -10.70 -7.42 -23.08
N ASP A 363 -9.99 -7.93 -24.07
CA ASP A 363 -8.56 -8.26 -24.00
C ASP A 363 -7.77 -7.14 -23.32
N MET A 364 -6.88 -7.48 -22.38
CA MET A 364 -6.04 -6.48 -21.70
C MET A 364 -5.00 -5.85 -22.64
N LEU A 365 -4.62 -6.57 -23.69
CA LEU A 365 -3.58 -6.17 -24.63
C LEU A 365 -4.13 -6.14 -26.07
N PRO A 366 -3.50 -5.43 -27.00
CA PRO A 366 -3.73 -5.64 -28.42
C PRO A 366 -3.29 -7.04 -28.86
N HIS A 367 -3.98 -7.59 -29.86
CA HIS A 367 -3.74 -8.96 -30.36
C HIS A 367 -2.27 -9.26 -30.69
N PHE A 368 -1.54 -8.31 -31.27
CA PHE A 368 -0.14 -8.52 -31.67
C PHE A 368 0.82 -8.75 -30.50
N LEU A 369 0.47 -8.29 -29.29
CA LEU A 369 1.29 -8.54 -28.09
C LEU A 369 1.09 -9.96 -27.54
N TYR A 370 -0.11 -10.55 -27.71
CA TYR A 370 -0.35 -11.95 -27.29
C TYR A 370 0.52 -12.94 -28.06
N SER A 371 0.86 -12.63 -29.32
CA SER A 371 1.72 -13.47 -30.16
C SER A 371 3.11 -13.73 -29.55
N ARG A 372 3.56 -12.87 -28.63
CA ARG A 372 4.81 -13.05 -27.88
C ARG A 372 4.82 -14.28 -26.97
N TRP A 373 3.66 -14.79 -26.57
CA TRP A 373 3.55 -16.04 -25.82
C TRP A 373 3.51 -17.28 -26.73
N GLU A 374 3.24 -17.10 -28.02
CA GLU A 374 3.13 -18.18 -29.03
C GLU A 374 4.47 -18.42 -29.76
N GLU A 375 5.33 -17.41 -29.85
CA GLU A 375 6.64 -17.46 -30.54
C GLU A 375 7.71 -18.30 -29.80
N LYS A 376 7.60 -19.64 -29.90
CA LYS A 376 8.71 -20.63 -30.09
C LYS A 376 8.12 -22.04 -30.07
N GLY A 377 7.26 -22.33 -31.04
CA GLY A 377 6.77 -23.67 -31.36
C GLY A 377 7.36 -24.21 -32.66
N ASN A 378 8.65 -23.96 -32.97
CA ASN A 378 9.33 -24.68 -34.06
C ASN A 378 10.85 -24.60 -33.95
N THR A 379 11.42 -25.43 -33.08
CA THR A 379 12.78 -25.92 -33.28
C THR A 379 12.83 -27.35 -32.73
N GLN A 380 12.17 -28.27 -33.44
CA GLN A 380 12.46 -29.70 -33.31
C GLN A 380 13.89 -29.92 -33.84
N SER A 381 14.86 -29.99 -32.94
CA SER A 381 16.04 -30.80 -33.19
C SER A 381 15.74 -32.19 -32.66
N THR A 382 15.32 -33.04 -33.59
CA THR A 382 15.13 -34.47 -33.39
C THR A 382 16.49 -35.12 -33.16
N THR A 383 16.77 -35.59 -31.95
CA THR A 383 17.74 -36.68 -31.75
C THR A 383 17.33 -37.52 -30.52
N SER A 384 16.52 -38.54 -30.80
CA SER A 384 16.44 -39.84 -30.09
C SER A 384 17.80 -40.56 -30.21
N LEU A 385 18.36 -41.38 -29.31
CA LEU A 385 18.02 -42.24 -28.17
C LEU A 385 19.34 -42.43 -27.37
N SER A 386 19.39 -42.78 -26.09
CA SER A 386 19.18 -44.16 -25.60
C SER A 386 19.11 -44.28 -24.07
N VAL A 387 18.31 -45.26 -23.67
CA VAL A 387 18.01 -45.80 -22.33
C VAL A 387 19.22 -46.49 -21.68
N TYR A 388 19.35 -46.37 -20.36
CA TYR A 388 19.67 -47.45 -19.42
C TYR A 388 19.04 -47.16 -18.05
N GLU A 389 18.22 -48.10 -17.56
CA GLU A 389 17.79 -48.25 -16.16
C GLU A 389 18.90 -48.90 -15.33
N GLU A 390 19.04 -48.54 -14.05
CA GLU A 390 19.01 -49.51 -12.94
C GLU A 390 18.93 -48.82 -11.57
N ALA A 391 18.34 -49.54 -10.62
CA ALA A 391 17.88 -49.11 -9.30
C ALA A 391 18.77 -49.65 -8.16
N GLU A 392 18.36 -49.30 -6.93
CA GLU A 392 18.77 -49.79 -5.60
C GLU A 392 20.08 -49.27 -5.00
N LEU A 393 20.32 -49.26 -3.68
CA LEU A 393 19.57 -49.22 -2.41
C LEU A 393 20.68 -49.45 -1.39
N SER A 394 20.91 -48.57 -0.41
CA SER A 394 21.59 -48.99 0.83
C SER A 394 21.30 -48.06 1.99
N LYS A 395 20.62 -48.64 3.00
CA LYS A 395 20.50 -48.19 4.38
C LYS A 395 21.82 -48.47 5.12
N THR A 396 22.21 -47.57 6.02
CA THR A 396 22.76 -47.94 7.33
C THR A 396 22.46 -46.84 8.36
N LEU A 397 21.91 -47.27 9.49
CA LEU A 397 21.71 -46.56 10.74
C LEU A 397 23.04 -46.49 11.52
N ASP A 398 23.29 -45.37 12.22
CA ASP A 398 23.74 -45.33 13.63
C ASP A 398 23.60 -43.87 14.13
N HIS A 399 22.61 -43.54 14.96
CA HIS A 399 22.69 -43.41 16.43
C HIS A 399 23.85 -42.53 16.95
N GLY A 400 23.49 -41.27 17.26
CA GLY A 400 24.24 -40.38 18.14
C GLY A 400 23.27 -39.41 18.81
N GLN A 401 22.97 -39.67 20.09
CA GLN A 401 22.26 -38.76 20.99
C GLN A 401 23.07 -37.49 21.23
N GLY A 402 22.39 -36.35 21.35
CA GLY A 402 23.01 -35.09 21.73
C GLY A 402 22.00 -33.95 21.85
N GLU A 403 21.39 -33.86 23.03
CA GLU A 403 20.95 -32.65 23.75
C GLU A 403 20.11 -31.59 23.01
N THR A 404 18.82 -31.64 23.31
CA THR A 404 17.88 -30.52 23.39
C THR A 404 18.49 -29.26 24.00
N THR A 405 18.41 -28.15 23.27
CA THR A 405 18.46 -26.79 23.83
C THR A 405 17.10 -26.14 23.62
N GLU A 406 16.32 -26.11 24.71
CA GLU A 406 15.15 -25.26 24.90
C GLU A 406 15.57 -23.78 24.89
N THR A 407 14.80 -22.94 24.19
CA THR A 407 14.48 -21.52 24.52
C THR A 407 13.71 -20.95 23.32
N THR A 408 12.50 -20.38 23.39
CA THR A 408 11.64 -19.92 24.49
C THR A 408 10.18 -20.13 24.08
N GLU A 409 9.46 -20.96 24.81
CA GLU A 409 8.01 -21.13 24.70
C GLU A 409 7.22 -19.92 25.23
N SER A 410 5.98 -19.87 24.77
CA SER A 410 4.88 -18.94 25.01
C SER A 410 4.78 -18.34 26.43
N HIS A 411 4.76 -17.00 26.51
CA HIS A 411 4.45 -16.28 27.76
C HIS A 411 2.96 -16.03 28.01
N TYR A 412 2.04 -16.57 27.21
CA TYR A 412 0.61 -16.43 27.42
C TYR A 412 -0.08 -17.77 27.17
N GLY A 413 -0.66 -18.36 28.23
CA GLY A 413 -1.31 -19.66 28.17
C GLY A 413 -2.59 -19.68 27.32
N ASP A 414 -3.04 -20.88 26.98
CA ASP A 414 -4.24 -21.19 26.20
C ASP A 414 -5.54 -20.96 27.01
N GLY A 415 -5.72 -19.74 27.51
CA GLY A 415 -6.90 -19.31 28.29
C GLY A 415 -7.96 -18.61 27.44
N PRO A 416 -9.20 -18.49 27.94
CA PRO A 416 -10.24 -17.68 27.29
C PRO A 416 -9.75 -16.24 27.09
N TYR A 417 -10.04 -15.67 25.92
CA TYR A 417 -9.59 -14.34 25.50
C TYR A 417 -8.08 -14.16 25.27
N SER A 418 -7.27 -15.22 25.29
CA SER A 418 -5.80 -15.15 25.07
C SER A 418 -5.41 -14.40 23.80
N GLU A 419 -6.08 -14.67 22.67
CA GLU A 419 -5.86 -13.98 21.40
C GLU A 419 -6.26 -12.49 21.47
N VAL A 420 -7.40 -12.19 22.11
CA VAL A 420 -7.91 -10.83 22.26
C VAL A 420 -7.01 -10.01 23.17
N ILE A 421 -6.51 -10.60 24.26
CA ILE A 421 -5.55 -10.00 25.21
C ILE A 421 -4.24 -9.69 24.51
N ARG A 422 -3.65 -10.67 23.82
CA ARG A 422 -2.41 -10.47 23.05
C ARG A 422 -2.55 -9.32 22.06
N TYR A 423 -3.67 -9.28 21.34
CA TYR A 423 -3.95 -8.23 20.37
C TYR A 423 -4.17 -6.86 21.02
N GLY A 424 -4.89 -6.79 22.14
CA GLY A 424 -5.14 -5.54 22.88
C GLY A 424 -3.88 -4.95 23.51
N VAL A 425 -2.95 -5.80 23.98
CA VAL A 425 -1.65 -5.36 24.52
C VAL A 425 -0.75 -4.81 23.41
N ASP A 426 -0.70 -5.47 22.25
CA ASP A 426 0.15 -5.04 21.12
C ASP A 426 -0.42 -3.80 20.39
N LYS A 427 -1.73 -3.77 20.15
CA LYS A 427 -2.39 -2.76 19.30
C LYS A 427 -3.12 -1.65 20.06
N GLY A 428 -3.19 -1.76 21.39
CA GLY A 428 -3.84 -0.81 22.29
C GLY A 428 -5.23 -1.24 22.76
N PHE A 429 -5.58 -0.81 23.96
CA PHE A 429 -6.72 -1.33 24.70
C PHE A 429 -8.10 -1.00 24.11
N ARG A 430 -8.22 -0.02 23.20
CA ARG A 430 -9.47 0.25 22.47
C ARG A 430 -9.98 -0.97 21.68
N GLN A 431 -9.09 -1.90 21.33
CA GLN A 431 -9.43 -3.10 20.57
C GLN A 431 -10.32 -4.06 21.35
N PHE A 432 -10.30 -4.00 22.68
CA PHE A 432 -11.20 -4.78 23.53
C PHE A 432 -12.65 -4.40 23.29
N PHE A 433 -12.98 -3.11 23.23
CA PHE A 433 -14.34 -2.70 22.86
C PHE A 433 -14.71 -3.24 21.47
N ARG A 434 -13.81 -3.19 20.48
CA ARG A 434 -14.12 -3.64 19.11
C ARG A 434 -14.38 -5.14 18.98
N ARG A 435 -13.70 -5.96 19.78
CA ARG A 435 -13.71 -7.42 19.63
C ARG A 435 -14.56 -8.14 20.68
N MET A 436 -14.87 -7.49 21.80
CA MET A 436 -15.69 -8.07 22.85
C MET A 436 -17.18 -7.78 22.63
N PRO A 437 -18.07 -8.74 22.95
CA PRO A 437 -19.51 -8.54 22.93
C PRO A 437 -19.94 -7.46 23.93
N MET A 438 -21.11 -6.86 23.73
CA MET A 438 -21.68 -5.81 24.59
C MET A 438 -22.33 -6.36 25.86
N ARG A 439 -21.56 -7.12 26.66
CA ARG A 439 -22.00 -7.71 27.92
C ARG A 439 -20.97 -7.42 28.99
N LEU A 440 -21.37 -6.70 30.05
CA LEU A 440 -20.46 -6.29 31.11
C LEU A 440 -19.78 -7.47 31.82
N SER A 441 -20.48 -8.61 31.95
CA SER A 441 -19.92 -9.87 32.48
C SER A 441 -18.68 -10.36 31.72
N GLU A 442 -18.60 -10.12 30.41
CA GLU A 442 -17.45 -10.53 29.59
C GLU A 442 -16.26 -9.59 29.79
N TYR A 443 -16.51 -8.33 30.14
CA TYR A 443 -15.46 -7.39 30.54
C TYR A 443 -14.93 -7.66 31.93
N HIS A 444 -15.76 -8.13 32.87
CA HIS A 444 -15.30 -8.66 34.16
C HIS A 444 -14.32 -9.82 33.96
N LEU A 445 -14.70 -10.84 33.19
CA LEU A 445 -13.82 -11.97 32.85
C LEU A 445 -12.52 -11.54 32.16
N LEU A 446 -12.59 -10.54 31.27
CA LEU A 446 -11.42 -9.98 30.62
C LEU A 446 -10.50 -9.28 31.63
N CYS A 447 -11.03 -8.47 32.55
CA CYS A 447 -10.22 -7.79 33.54
C CYS A 447 -9.55 -8.79 34.49
N ASP A 448 -10.28 -9.81 34.96
CA ASP A 448 -9.74 -10.90 35.78
C ASP A 448 -8.59 -11.65 35.06
N ALA A 449 -8.75 -11.88 33.75
CA ALA A 449 -7.70 -12.49 32.94
C ALA A 449 -6.48 -11.57 32.77
N LEU A 450 -6.68 -10.26 32.61
CA LEU A 450 -5.58 -9.28 32.55
C LEU A 450 -4.80 -9.23 33.87
N ASP A 451 -5.48 -9.32 35.01
CA ASP A 451 -4.85 -9.36 36.34
C ASP A 451 -4.07 -10.65 36.57
N SER A 452 -4.67 -11.78 36.19
CA SER A 452 -4.04 -13.11 36.28
C SER A 452 -2.75 -13.18 35.45
N LEU A 453 -2.69 -12.41 34.36
CA LEU A 453 -1.51 -12.28 33.50
C LEU A 453 -0.57 -11.14 33.93
N ALA A 454 -0.85 -10.45 35.03
CA ALA A 454 -0.08 -9.32 35.55
C ALA A 454 0.16 -8.20 34.52
N ILE A 455 -0.82 -7.95 33.64
CA ILE A 455 -0.75 -6.89 32.63
C ILE A 455 -1.09 -5.54 33.27
N ASP A 456 -0.16 -4.58 33.25
CA ASP A 456 -0.43 -3.22 33.73
C ASP A 456 -1.28 -2.43 32.71
N VAL A 457 -2.61 -2.56 32.84
CA VAL A 457 -3.58 -1.85 32.00
C VAL A 457 -3.53 -0.33 32.23
N THR A 458 -3.32 0.09 33.47
CA THR A 458 -3.39 1.50 33.86
C THR A 458 -2.10 2.25 33.52
N GLY A 459 -0.96 1.57 33.46
CA GLY A 459 0.36 2.20 33.30
C GLY A 459 0.71 3.12 34.48
N GLY A 460 0.18 2.84 35.68
CA GLY A 460 0.28 3.71 36.86
C GLY A 460 -0.49 5.03 36.79
N ARG A 461 -1.40 5.21 35.82
CA ARG A 461 -2.15 6.45 35.61
C ARG A 461 -3.36 6.57 36.54
N THR A 462 -3.63 7.79 37.01
CA THR A 462 -4.84 8.10 37.77
C THR A 462 -6.03 8.44 36.85
N ILE A 463 -7.26 8.47 37.38
CA ILE A 463 -8.45 8.92 36.61
C ILE A 463 -8.23 10.34 36.05
N ARG A 464 -7.48 11.21 36.76
CA ARG A 464 -7.13 12.56 36.28
C ARG A 464 -6.28 12.51 35.01
N ASP A 465 -5.29 11.63 34.97
CA ASP A 465 -4.40 11.47 33.81
C ASP A 465 -5.16 10.84 32.62
N ILE A 466 -6.02 9.88 32.90
CA ILE A 466 -6.92 9.28 31.91
C ILE A 466 -7.85 10.35 31.32
N MET A 467 -8.44 11.20 32.16
CA MET A 467 -9.29 12.31 31.72
C MET A 467 -8.52 13.34 30.88
N TYR A 468 -7.25 13.61 31.21
CA TYR A 468 -6.38 14.46 30.40
C TYR A 468 -6.13 13.85 29.01
N ASP A 469 -5.85 12.55 28.95
CA ASP A 469 -5.65 11.83 27.69
C ASP A 469 -6.93 11.72 26.85
N MET A 470 -8.09 11.54 27.46
CA MET A 470 -9.38 11.57 26.76
C MET A 470 -9.65 12.93 26.11
N ARG A 471 -9.23 14.04 26.74
CA ARG A 471 -9.38 15.40 26.19
C ARG A 471 -8.50 15.65 24.97
N LYS A 472 -7.37 14.97 24.83
CA LYS A 472 -6.52 15.05 23.62
C LYS A 472 -7.22 14.52 22.37
N GLY A 473 -8.31 13.77 22.52
CA GLY A 473 -9.12 13.30 21.40
C GLY A 473 -10.05 14.36 20.79
N LYS A 474 -10.12 15.57 21.36
CA LYS A 474 -10.91 16.67 20.79
C LYS A 474 -10.24 17.26 19.56
N ASP A 475 -11.05 17.58 18.58
CA ASP A 475 -10.59 18.33 17.41
C ASP A 475 -10.36 19.80 17.79
N GLU A 476 -9.21 20.34 17.37
CA GLU A 476 -8.93 21.78 17.49
C GLU A 476 -9.26 22.46 16.16
N TRP A 477 -10.16 23.44 16.21
CA TRP A 477 -10.49 24.25 15.04
C TRP A 477 -9.31 25.15 14.70
N ASP A 478 -8.72 24.95 13.52
CA ASP A 478 -7.68 25.82 12.98
C ASP A 478 -8.37 26.95 12.18
N PRO A 479 -8.36 28.20 12.67
CA PRO A 479 -8.99 29.32 11.97
C PRO A 479 -8.32 29.65 10.62
N GLU A 480 -7.06 29.26 10.44
CA GLU A 480 -6.24 29.58 9.27
C GLU A 480 -6.31 28.47 8.22
N GLU A 481 -6.28 27.19 8.63
CA GLU A 481 -6.50 26.05 7.73
C GLU A 481 -7.99 25.80 7.42
N ARG A 482 -8.92 26.52 8.07
CA ARG A 482 -10.39 26.31 8.02
C ARG A 482 -10.77 24.83 8.17
N SER A 483 -9.98 24.10 8.95
CA SER A 483 -10.10 22.67 9.10
C SER A 483 -9.90 22.28 10.56
N ASN A 484 -10.47 21.14 10.95
CA ASN A 484 -10.28 20.57 12.27
C ASN A 484 -8.93 19.84 12.29
N THR A 485 -8.02 20.29 13.14
CA THR A 485 -6.86 19.49 13.52
C THR A 485 -7.37 18.30 14.34
N GLY A 486 -7.47 17.14 13.68
CA GLY A 486 -7.97 15.92 14.29
C GLY A 486 -7.19 15.57 15.55
N GLY A 487 -7.88 15.47 16.68
CA GLY A 487 -7.28 15.11 17.98
C GLY A 487 -6.74 13.68 17.99
N PHE A 488 -5.97 13.31 19.02
CA PHE A 488 -5.43 11.96 19.20
C PHE A 488 -6.52 10.98 19.67
N LYS A 489 -7.49 10.67 18.80
CA LYS A 489 -8.65 9.81 19.11
C LYS A 489 -8.25 8.42 19.58
N HIS A 490 -7.12 7.85 19.11
CA HIS A 490 -6.63 6.55 19.57
C HIS A 490 -6.20 6.57 21.04
N ILE A 491 -5.49 7.63 21.49
CA ILE A 491 -5.12 7.83 22.90
C ILE A 491 -6.38 7.95 23.76
N ALA A 492 -7.36 8.74 23.31
CA ALA A 492 -8.60 8.91 24.03
C ALA A 492 -9.38 7.58 24.18
N ARG A 493 -9.45 6.77 23.11
CA ARG A 493 -10.16 5.49 23.10
C ARG A 493 -9.46 4.42 23.94
N ASP A 494 -8.14 4.36 23.94
CA ASP A 494 -7.39 3.45 24.83
C ASP A 494 -7.59 3.86 26.30
N SER A 495 -7.57 5.16 26.58
CA SER A 495 -7.86 5.71 27.91
C SER A 495 -9.29 5.43 28.39
N ALA A 496 -10.27 5.34 27.50
CA ALA A 496 -11.62 4.91 27.87
C ALA A 496 -11.67 3.44 28.32
N PHE A 497 -10.83 2.56 27.78
CA PHE A 497 -10.73 1.19 28.30
C PHE A 497 -10.04 1.16 29.65
N ARG A 498 -8.99 1.95 29.85
CA ARG A 498 -8.35 2.10 31.16
C ARG A 498 -9.35 2.57 32.22
N LEU A 499 -10.22 3.51 31.86
CA LEU A 499 -11.32 3.95 32.72
C LEU A 499 -12.26 2.79 33.06
N LEU A 500 -12.70 2.01 32.06
CA LEU A 500 -13.54 0.83 32.28
C LEU A 500 -12.87 -0.16 33.26
N TYR A 501 -11.61 -0.52 33.00
CA TYR A 501 -10.85 -1.43 33.85
C TYR A 501 -10.77 -0.93 35.30
N MET A 502 -10.48 0.36 35.51
CA MET A 502 -10.48 0.95 36.87
C MET A 502 -11.85 0.90 37.55
N LEU A 503 -12.94 1.08 36.80
CA LEU A 503 -14.30 1.00 37.32
C LEU A 503 -14.70 -0.43 37.74
N LEU A 504 -14.15 -1.45 37.08
CA LEU A 504 -14.45 -2.86 37.36
C LEU A 504 -13.57 -3.47 38.47
N GLN A 505 -12.37 -2.92 38.69
CA GLN A 505 -11.34 -3.52 39.56
C GLN A 505 -11.27 -2.95 40.98
N SER A 506 -11.75 -1.73 41.21
CA SER A 506 -11.43 -1.01 42.44
C SER A 506 -12.63 -0.59 43.27
N ASP A 507 -12.55 -0.88 44.56
CA ASP A 507 -13.34 -0.29 45.63
C ASP A 507 -12.68 1.03 46.08
N VAL A 508 -12.39 1.97 45.14
CA VAL A 508 -11.60 3.19 45.46
C VAL A 508 -12.05 4.48 44.76
N VAL A 509 -12.67 5.35 45.57
CA VAL A 509 -12.35 6.78 45.85
C VAL A 509 -11.98 7.70 44.67
N ASP A 510 -13.00 8.14 43.94
CA ASP A 510 -13.53 9.53 43.88
C ASP A 510 -14.71 9.47 42.91
N THR A 511 -15.89 9.15 43.45
CA THR A 511 -17.12 8.94 42.68
C THR A 511 -17.45 10.14 41.77
N ASN A 512 -17.03 11.34 42.14
CA ASN A 512 -17.23 12.53 41.33
C ASN A 512 -16.28 12.58 40.13
N MET A 513 -15.02 12.18 40.30
CA MET A 513 -14.07 12.13 39.20
C MET A 513 -14.40 11.03 38.21
N ALA A 514 -14.77 9.84 38.71
CA ALA A 514 -15.28 8.75 37.89
C ALA A 514 -16.52 9.17 37.10
N TYR A 515 -17.49 9.80 37.76
CA TYR A 515 -18.68 10.36 37.10
C TYR A 515 -18.31 11.35 35.99
N ASN A 516 -17.40 12.30 36.25
CA ASN A 516 -17.01 13.30 35.25
C ASN A 516 -16.31 12.65 34.04
N ALA A 517 -15.46 11.64 34.28
CA ALA A 517 -14.78 10.90 33.22
C ALA A 517 -15.76 10.11 32.35
N VAL A 518 -16.72 9.42 32.97
CA VAL A 518 -17.77 8.69 32.25
C VAL A 518 -18.72 9.63 31.52
N LEU A 519 -19.11 10.75 32.15
CA LEU A 519 -19.91 11.79 31.52
C LEU A 519 -19.22 12.32 30.25
N PHE A 520 -17.89 12.47 30.27
CA PHE A 520 -17.11 12.84 29.09
C PHE A 520 -17.23 11.78 27.98
N VAL A 521 -17.06 10.49 28.32
CA VAL A 521 -17.19 9.39 27.35
C VAL A 521 -18.58 9.38 26.69
N VAL A 522 -19.66 9.44 27.49
CA VAL A 522 -21.02 9.34 26.94
C VAL A 522 -21.44 10.59 26.13
N SER A 523 -20.93 11.77 26.49
CA SER A 523 -21.26 13.04 25.81
C SER A 523 -20.46 13.28 24.52
N HIS A 524 -19.31 12.62 24.33
CA HIS A 524 -18.44 12.83 23.16
C HIS A 524 -18.60 11.70 22.14
N TYR A 525 -19.79 11.58 21.55
CA TYR A 525 -20.15 10.53 20.58
C TYR A 525 -19.27 10.50 19.30
N ARG A 526 -18.63 11.61 18.95
CA ARG A 526 -17.65 11.68 17.83
C ARG A 526 -16.31 11.02 18.17
N ILE A 527 -15.95 10.97 19.46
CA ILE A 527 -14.71 10.34 19.93
C ILE A 527 -14.99 8.87 20.29
N PHE A 528 -16.07 8.63 21.04
CA PHE A 528 -16.44 7.32 21.60
C PHE A 528 -17.71 6.77 20.95
N LYS A 529 -17.58 5.61 20.30
CA LYS A 529 -18.70 4.94 19.62
C LYS A 529 -19.67 4.32 20.63
N HIS A 530 -20.88 3.97 20.16
CA HIS A 530 -21.98 3.44 20.98
C HIS A 530 -21.52 2.36 21.96
N ARG A 531 -20.79 1.36 21.47
CA ARG A 531 -20.28 0.26 22.30
C ARG A 531 -19.43 0.72 23.48
N THR A 532 -18.44 1.59 23.24
CA THR A 532 -17.60 2.15 24.31
C THR A 532 -18.43 2.95 25.30
N ARG A 533 -19.34 3.79 24.81
CA ARG A 533 -20.24 4.61 25.66
C ARG A 533 -21.12 3.74 26.54
N LYS A 534 -21.66 2.65 25.99
CA LYS A 534 -22.54 1.70 26.70
C LYS A 534 -21.77 0.99 27.81
N MET A 535 -20.66 0.34 27.49
CA MET A 535 -19.91 -0.46 28.46
C MET A 535 -19.32 0.39 29.59
N VAL A 536 -18.79 1.57 29.28
CA VAL A 536 -18.26 2.49 30.30
C VAL A 536 -19.37 3.05 31.20
N ARG A 537 -20.58 3.29 30.65
CA ARG A 537 -21.74 3.71 31.44
C ARG A 537 -22.22 2.60 32.36
N GLU A 538 -22.40 1.39 31.85
CA GLU A 538 -22.85 0.24 32.65
C GLU A 538 -21.85 -0.08 33.77
N ALA A 539 -20.53 -0.02 33.49
CA ALA A 539 -19.49 -0.22 34.51
C ALA A 539 -19.58 0.78 35.68
N LEU A 540 -19.93 2.04 35.38
CA LEU A 540 -20.17 3.06 36.42
C LEU A 540 -21.45 2.77 37.21
N GLU A 541 -22.53 2.41 36.51
CA GLU A 541 -23.83 2.15 37.13
C GLU A 541 -23.79 0.91 38.03
N GLU A 542 -22.95 -0.09 37.72
CA GLU A 542 -22.72 -1.28 38.54
C GLU A 542 -21.86 -0.97 39.78
N ASN A 543 -20.77 -0.22 39.62
CA ASN A 543 -19.73 -0.11 40.65
C ASN A 543 -19.71 1.22 41.43
N CYS A 544 -20.53 2.22 41.08
CA CYS A 544 -20.54 3.54 41.74
C CYS A 544 -21.94 3.97 42.21
N GLN A 545 -22.05 4.42 43.47
CA GLN A 545 -23.28 5.02 44.00
C GLN A 545 -23.51 6.42 43.43
N MET A 546 -24.44 6.53 42.47
CA MET A 546 -24.75 7.79 41.79
C MET A 546 -25.88 8.57 42.48
N SER A 547 -25.70 9.88 42.65
CA SER A 547 -26.80 10.77 43.07
C SER A 547 -27.87 10.91 41.97
N VAL A 548 -29.09 11.28 42.36
CA VAL A 548 -30.20 11.55 41.41
C VAL A 548 -29.80 12.59 40.35
N LYS A 549 -29.01 13.60 40.73
CA LYS A 549 -28.51 14.63 39.80
C LYS A 549 -27.51 14.08 38.79
N GLN A 550 -26.62 13.18 39.22
CA GLN A 550 -25.64 12.54 38.35
C GLN A 550 -26.31 11.58 37.37
N ARG A 551 -27.28 10.78 37.85
CA ARG A 551 -28.08 9.89 36.99
C ARG A 551 -28.83 10.68 35.92
N ALA A 552 -29.54 11.73 36.32
CA ALA A 552 -30.19 12.65 35.40
C ALA A 552 -29.21 13.35 34.43
N GLY A 553 -27.94 13.49 34.79
CA GLY A 553 -26.89 14.02 33.92
C GLY A 553 -26.46 13.04 32.83
N LEU A 554 -26.38 11.74 33.13
CA LEU A 554 -26.13 10.69 32.14
C LEU A 554 -27.37 10.42 31.26
N ASP A 555 -28.57 10.55 31.81
CA ASP A 555 -29.82 10.33 31.07
C ASP A 555 -30.06 11.36 29.96
N LYS A 556 -29.38 12.51 30.01
CA LYS A 556 -29.33 13.48 28.90
C LYS A 556 -28.62 12.92 27.66
N TRP A 557 -27.86 11.84 27.81
CA TRP A 557 -27.11 11.17 26.77
C TRP A 557 -27.54 9.70 26.69
N PRO A 558 -28.77 9.42 26.21
CA PRO A 558 -29.26 8.06 26.09
C PRO A 558 -28.35 7.24 25.18
N VAL A 559 -28.08 6.00 25.58
CA VAL A 559 -27.23 5.05 24.83
C VAL A 559 -28.10 4.06 24.04
N GLU A 560 -29.31 4.49 23.66
CA GLU A 560 -30.24 3.70 22.84
C GLU A 560 -29.73 3.57 21.40
N GLU A 561 -30.02 2.43 20.77
CA GLU A 561 -29.84 2.25 19.33
C GLU A 561 -30.86 3.13 18.61
N SER A 562 -30.40 4.20 17.97
CA SER A 562 -31.26 5.03 17.14
C SER A 562 -31.76 4.24 15.94
N PHE A 563 -33.08 4.17 15.71
CA PHE A 563 -33.70 3.45 14.57
C PHE A 563 -33.32 3.98 13.16
N PHE A 564 -32.50 5.04 13.07
CA PHE A 564 -31.90 5.50 11.81
C PHE A 564 -30.55 4.84 11.49
N THR A 565 -30.03 3.95 12.34
CA THR A 565 -28.77 3.20 12.12
C THR A 565 -29.00 1.75 11.68
N ILE A 566 -30.19 1.40 11.16
CA ILE A 566 -30.45 0.06 10.61
C ILE A 566 -29.86 -0.11 9.18
N SER A 567 -29.40 0.99 8.54
CA SER A 567 -28.66 0.90 7.27
C SER A 567 -27.15 1.14 7.40
N GLU A 568 -26.63 1.25 8.61
CA GLU A 568 -25.20 1.33 8.89
C GLU A 568 -24.87 0.19 9.87
N GLU A 569 -24.76 -1.04 9.37
CA GLU A 569 -23.73 -1.93 9.95
C GLU A 569 -22.46 -1.10 10.03
N ASP A 570 -21.81 -1.10 11.21
CA ASP A 570 -20.56 -0.44 11.66
C ASP A 570 -19.52 -0.06 10.55
N VAL A 571 -19.97 0.72 9.58
CA VAL A 571 -19.37 1.00 8.26
C VAL A 571 -20.06 2.28 7.78
N THR A 572 -19.51 3.44 8.17
CA THR A 572 -19.38 4.65 7.32
C THR A 572 -18.71 5.81 8.05
N THR A 573 -17.52 6.15 7.54
CA THR A 573 -17.11 7.50 7.09
C THR A 573 -17.39 8.70 8.02
N GLU A 574 -16.50 8.95 8.98
CA GLU A 574 -15.93 10.30 9.05
C GLU A 574 -14.66 10.21 8.21
N SER A 575 -14.70 10.80 7.01
CA SER A 575 -13.53 10.99 6.14
C SER A 575 -12.50 11.80 6.92
N GLU A 576 -11.60 11.10 7.59
CA GLU A 576 -10.33 11.67 7.98
C GLU A 576 -9.59 11.86 6.66
N ASP A 577 -9.55 13.09 6.12
CA ASP A 577 -8.72 13.41 4.96
C ASP A 577 -7.25 13.18 5.35
N ILE A 578 -6.82 11.93 5.22
CA ILE A 578 -5.51 11.43 5.61
C ILE A 578 -4.91 10.73 4.38
N PHE A 579 -4.02 11.49 3.75
CA PHE A 579 -2.79 11.08 3.08
C PHE A 579 -2.87 10.78 1.57
N TYR A 580 -2.29 11.74 0.86
CA TYR A 580 -2.07 11.83 -0.57
C TYR A 580 -0.67 11.24 -0.81
N ASP A 581 -0.60 10.13 -1.52
CA ASP A 581 0.60 9.36 -1.85
C ASP A 581 0.62 9.19 -3.38
N SER A 582 1.70 9.41 -4.13
CA SER A 582 1.63 9.43 -5.61
C SER A 582 1.05 8.14 -6.23
N ASP A 583 1.14 7.00 -5.54
CA ASP A 583 0.50 5.74 -5.96
C ASP A 583 -0.89 5.45 -5.37
N TYR A 584 -1.26 6.16 -4.29
CA TYR A 584 -2.65 6.33 -3.82
C TYR A 584 -3.01 7.80 -3.96
N SER A 585 -2.78 8.34 -5.17
CA SER A 585 -3.19 9.69 -5.53
C SER A 585 -4.69 9.63 -5.80
N PHE A 586 -5.43 9.33 -4.72
CA PHE A 586 -6.87 9.14 -4.54
C PHE A 586 -7.40 7.83 -5.06
#